data_AF-A0A7W8E438-F1
#
_entry.id   AF-A0A7W8E438-F1
#
_cell.length_a   1.000
_cell.length_b   1.000
_cell.length_c   1.000
_cell.angle_alpha   90.00
_cell.angle_beta   90.00
_cell.angle_gamma   90.00
#
_symmetry.space_group_name_H-M   'P 1'
#
loop_
_entity.id
_entity.type
_entity.pdbx_description
1 polymer ?
#
loop_
_entity_poly.entity_id
_entity_poly.type
_entity_poly.pdbx_seq_one_letter_code
_entity_poly.pdbx_strand_id
1 'polypeptide(L)'
;MRETCHRCGGDLPDFEAAGDMRSPFCPHCGAPQLLLSDYSEPLSTGLESTDASGAPSTGTLPPPRPNRIDWPMALRGAIFVSLVAAALSLLAAGLPNFTVIGSVWVVSASLTTLALYQRRRPLAAMNAGVGARIGLLVGIMLVSILAVTLSAGLCIARFKLGAMADFDAKMALGMKAQVDQFAATGSIPAEKLAFFNSPQFRTGCMLFSFWVILFAVLLISVFGGAVGGLLRTRRISRKA
;
A
#
# COMPACT_ATOMS: atom_id res chain seq x y z
N MET A 1 25.56 11.59 44.58
CA MET A 1 25.10 10.19 44.40
C MET A 1 26.30 9.43 43.84
N ARG A 2 26.74 8.35 44.48
CA ARG A 2 27.86 7.54 43.96
C ARG A 2 27.37 6.76 42.75
N GLU A 3 27.98 7.00 41.59
CA GLU A 3 27.71 6.20 40.40
C GLU A 3 28.59 4.95 40.43
N THR A 4 27.97 3.77 40.30
CA THR A 4 28.68 2.49 40.24
C THR A 4 28.63 1.92 38.83
N CYS A 5 29.67 1.21 38.43
CA CYS A 5 29.74 0.59 37.11
C CYS A 5 28.68 -0.51 36.97
N HIS A 6 27.88 -0.47 35.90
CA HIS A 6 26.83 -1.48 35.64
C HIS A 6 27.36 -2.92 35.50
N ARG A 7 28.64 -3.09 35.15
CA ARG A 7 29.23 -4.42 34.88
C ARG A 7 29.99 -5.00 36.06
N CYS A 8 30.82 -4.20 36.74
CA CYS A 8 31.67 -4.70 37.83
C CYS A 8 31.30 -4.15 39.21
N GLY A 9 30.34 -3.21 39.30
CA GLY A 9 29.95 -2.58 40.56
C GLY A 9 31.01 -1.67 41.18
N GLY A 10 32.15 -1.46 40.52
CA GLY A 10 33.21 -0.57 41.01
C GLY A 10 32.79 0.90 40.99
N ASP A 11 33.30 1.66 41.96
CA ASP A 11 33.03 3.09 42.09
C ASP A 11 33.63 3.87 40.91
N LEU A 12 32.84 4.77 40.33
CA LEU A 12 33.30 5.69 39.28
C LEU A 12 33.78 6.99 39.94
N PRO A 13 34.82 7.64 39.39
CA PRO A 13 35.32 8.90 39.93
C PRO A 13 34.23 9.98 39.87
N ASP A 14 33.98 10.62 41.02
CA ASP A 14 32.97 11.68 41.13
C ASP A 14 33.35 12.89 40.27
N PHE A 15 32.33 13.49 39.66
CA PHE A 15 32.36 14.57 38.67
C PHE A 15 33.21 15.80 39.06
N GLU A 16 33.46 16.00 40.36
CA GLU A 16 34.10 17.19 40.90
C GLU A 16 35.63 17.14 40.91
N ALA A 17 36.24 15.94 40.81
CA ALA A 17 37.69 15.78 40.96
C ALA A 17 38.47 15.76 39.63
N ALA A 18 37.79 15.55 38.49
CA ALA A 18 38.43 15.48 37.18
C ALA A 18 37.80 16.52 36.25
N GLY A 19 38.42 17.69 36.19
CA GLY A 19 38.07 18.73 35.22
C GLY A 19 37.96 18.14 33.81
N ASP A 20 36.75 18.22 33.28
CA ASP A 20 36.38 18.22 31.86
C ASP A 20 36.28 16.93 31.04
N MET A 21 36.41 15.71 31.58
CA MET A 21 36.03 14.54 30.76
C MET A 21 35.66 13.30 31.56
N ARG A 22 34.37 12.94 31.59
CA ARG A 22 33.94 11.58 31.94
C ARG A 22 34.63 10.62 30.99
N SER A 23 35.54 9.77 31.48
CA SER A 23 36.06 8.68 30.67
C SER A 23 34.86 7.78 30.32
N PRO A 24 34.52 7.57 29.03
CA PRO A 24 33.34 6.81 28.63
C PRO A 24 33.42 5.32 29.00
N PHE A 25 34.56 4.89 29.56
CA PHE A 25 34.86 3.54 30.00
C PHE A 25 35.17 3.52 31.49
N CYS A 26 34.77 2.44 32.16
CA CYS A 26 35.14 2.17 33.53
C CYS A 26 36.65 1.86 33.63
N PRO A 27 37.41 2.49 34.55
CA PRO A 27 38.85 2.23 34.69
C PRO A 27 39.17 0.82 35.23
N HIS A 28 38.23 0.20 35.94
CA HIS A 28 38.43 -1.13 36.52
C HIS A 28 38.21 -2.28 35.54
N CYS A 29 37.23 -2.17 34.64
CA CYS A 29 36.84 -3.29 33.76
C CYS A 29 36.76 -2.92 32.27
N GLY A 30 37.01 -1.66 31.90
CA GLY A 30 36.91 -1.18 30.53
C GLY A 30 35.49 -1.13 29.96
N ALA A 31 34.45 -1.36 30.77
CA ALA A 31 33.07 -1.38 30.26
C ALA A 31 32.58 0.03 29.90
N PRO A 32 31.96 0.21 28.71
CA PRO A 32 31.40 1.50 28.31
C PRO A 32 30.22 1.88 29.20
N GLN A 33 30.24 3.06 29.82
CA GLN A 33 29.14 3.55 30.68
C GLN A 33 28.11 4.41 29.91
N LEU A 34 28.26 4.55 28.60
CA LEU A 34 27.32 5.29 27.75
C LEU A 34 26.08 4.41 27.48
N LEU A 35 25.03 4.59 28.28
CA LEU A 35 23.74 3.95 28.02
C LEU A 35 22.95 4.83 27.04
N LEU A 36 22.77 4.37 25.80
CA LEU A 36 21.87 5.02 24.85
C LEU A 36 20.43 4.71 25.26
N SER A 37 19.76 5.67 25.89
CA SER A 37 18.37 5.57 26.33
C SER A 37 17.35 5.30 25.21
N ASP A 38 17.75 5.41 23.93
CA ASP A 38 16.84 5.32 22.79
C ASP A 38 16.72 3.92 22.14
N TYR A 39 17.45 2.91 22.64
CA TYR A 39 17.40 1.55 22.05
C TYR A 39 16.76 0.49 22.97
N SER A 40 16.37 0.84 24.19
CA SER A 40 15.74 -0.06 25.16
C SER A 40 14.23 0.15 25.32
N GLU A 41 13.50 0.36 24.22
CA GLU A 41 12.03 0.15 24.19
C GLU A 41 11.65 -0.79 23.04
N PRO A 42 11.70 -2.11 23.24
CA PRO A 42 10.88 -3.04 22.51
C PRO A 42 9.51 -3.14 23.17
N LEU A 43 8.46 -2.70 22.47
CA LEU A 43 7.05 -3.03 22.71
C LEU A 43 6.50 -2.62 24.10
N SER A 44 5.66 -1.57 24.16
CA SER A 44 4.30 -1.62 24.75
C SER A 44 3.65 -0.24 24.81
N THR A 45 2.42 -0.17 24.28
CA THR A 45 1.30 0.68 24.72
C THR A 45 1.48 2.21 24.78
N GLY A 46 0.70 2.90 23.96
CA GLY A 46 0.64 4.36 23.94
C GLY A 46 0.11 4.99 25.22
N LEU A 47 0.56 6.22 25.47
CA LEU A 47 -0.21 7.29 26.09
C LEU A 47 0.42 8.62 25.68
N GLU A 48 -0.42 9.65 25.57
CA GLU A 48 -0.07 11.04 25.36
C GLU A 48 0.85 11.59 26.48
N SER A 49 1.75 12.51 26.12
CA SER A 49 2.15 13.62 27.01
C SER A 49 3.00 14.66 26.26
N THR A 50 2.35 15.78 25.93
CA THR A 50 2.67 17.18 26.27
C THR A 50 4.12 17.65 26.43
N ASP A 51 4.38 18.82 25.84
CA ASP A 51 5.54 19.71 25.92
C ASP A 51 6.26 19.81 27.29
N ALA A 52 7.61 19.88 27.27
CA ALA A 52 8.39 20.92 27.96
C ALA A 52 9.91 20.82 27.73
N SER A 53 10.50 21.98 27.37
CA SER A 53 11.78 22.54 27.83
C SER A 53 13.14 21.89 27.46
N GLY A 54 13.80 22.54 26.48
CA GLY A 54 15.03 23.30 26.75
C GLY A 54 16.32 22.54 27.06
N ALA A 55 17.04 22.09 26.03
CA ALA A 55 18.49 21.91 26.07
C ALA A 55 19.12 22.47 24.78
N PRO A 56 20.26 23.18 24.83
CA PRO A 56 20.95 23.69 23.64
C PRO A 56 21.56 22.50 22.89
N SER A 57 20.80 21.96 21.95
CA SER A 57 21.26 20.88 21.08
C SER A 57 22.37 21.41 20.19
N THR A 58 23.58 20.88 20.37
CA THR A 58 24.75 21.10 19.52
C THR A 58 24.42 20.78 18.05
N GLY A 59 24.11 21.83 17.27
CA GLY A 59 24.58 22.10 15.90
C GLY A 59 24.48 21.04 14.80
N THR A 60 23.87 19.89 15.04
CA THR A 60 23.62 18.87 14.03
C THR A 60 22.15 18.53 14.08
N LEU A 61 21.43 18.85 13.00
CA LEU A 61 20.04 18.42 12.86
C LEU A 61 20.01 16.91 13.11
N PRO A 62 19.17 16.41 14.05
CA PRO A 62 19.03 14.98 14.25
C PRO A 62 18.68 14.35 12.89
N PRO A 63 19.31 13.23 12.51
CA PRO A 63 19.01 12.56 11.25
C PRO A 63 17.49 12.33 11.20
N PRO A 64 16.82 12.71 10.10
CA PRO A 64 15.36 12.68 10.03
C PRO A 64 14.89 11.27 10.34
N ARG A 65 14.11 11.13 11.43
CA ARG A 65 13.60 9.84 11.93
C ARG A 65 13.06 9.02 10.75
N PRO A 66 13.73 7.91 10.36
CA PRO A 66 13.26 7.09 9.27
C PRO A 66 12.07 6.29 9.78
N ASN A 67 10.84 6.68 9.41
CA ASN A 67 9.61 5.85 9.36
C ASN A 67 8.31 6.50 9.87
N ARG A 68 8.24 7.80 10.16
CA ARG A 68 6.91 8.40 10.41
C ARG A 68 6.16 8.56 9.08
N ILE A 69 5.46 7.49 8.69
CA ILE A 69 4.55 7.49 7.54
C ILE A 69 3.35 8.35 7.92
N ASP A 70 3.15 9.45 7.19
CA ASP A 70 1.94 10.27 7.32
C ASP A 70 0.77 9.57 6.63
N TRP A 71 0.20 8.57 7.32
CA TRP A 71 -1.00 7.83 6.91
C TRP A 71 -2.18 8.69 6.43
N PRO A 72 -2.56 9.81 7.09
CA PRO A 72 -3.69 10.61 6.62
C PRO A 72 -3.45 11.23 5.24
N MET A 73 -2.19 11.59 4.94
CA MET A 73 -1.83 12.16 3.64
C MET A 73 -1.84 11.09 2.54
N ALA A 74 -1.32 9.90 2.85
CA ALA A 74 -1.37 8.74 1.96
C ALA A 74 -2.81 8.36 1.61
N LEU A 75 -3.70 8.34 2.61
CA LEU A 75 -5.10 8.01 2.45
C LEU A 75 -5.84 9.04 1.59
N ARG A 76 -5.62 10.35 1.81
CA ARG A 76 -6.20 11.41 0.96
C ARG A 76 -5.76 11.31 -0.49
N GLY A 77 -4.48 11.00 -0.72
CA GLY A 77 -3.95 10.77 -2.07
C GLY A 77 -4.57 9.55 -2.74
N ALA A 78 -4.72 8.45 -2.00
CA ALA A 78 -5.36 7.23 -2.48
C ALA A 78 -6.82 7.51 -2.89
N ILE A 79 -7.60 8.14 -2.01
CA ILE A 79 -9.01 8.47 -2.28
C ILE A 79 -9.15 9.32 -3.55
N PHE A 80 -8.34 10.38 -3.69
CA PHE A 80 -8.44 11.28 -4.84
C PHE A 80 -8.22 10.55 -6.16
N VAL A 81 -7.17 9.73 -6.27
CA VAL A 81 -6.88 9.03 -7.51
C VAL A 81 -7.86 7.89 -7.76
N SER A 82 -8.31 7.20 -6.71
CA SER A 82 -9.37 6.20 -6.85
C SER A 82 -10.66 6.80 -7.39
N LEU A 83 -11.00 8.01 -6.97
CA LEU A 83 -12.18 8.74 -7.44
C LEU A 83 -12.03 9.13 -8.92
N VAL A 84 -10.86 9.65 -9.32
CA VAL A 84 -10.56 9.95 -10.73
C VAL A 84 -10.62 8.69 -11.59
N ALA A 85 -10.03 7.58 -11.13
CA ALA A 85 -10.07 6.30 -11.83
C ALA A 85 -11.50 5.76 -11.97
N ALA A 86 -12.32 5.91 -10.94
CA ALA A 86 -13.72 5.50 -10.97
C ALA A 86 -14.55 6.36 -11.94
N ALA A 87 -14.34 7.68 -11.96
CA ALA A 87 -14.99 8.59 -12.90
C ALA A 87 -14.63 8.27 -14.36
N LEU A 88 -13.34 8.02 -14.63
CA LEU A 88 -12.87 7.59 -15.96
C LEU A 88 -13.48 6.25 -16.37
N SER A 89 -13.59 5.30 -15.43
CA SER A 89 -14.19 3.98 -15.68
C SER A 89 -15.68 4.06 -16.00
N LEU A 90 -16.43 4.96 -15.34
CA LEU A 90 -17.82 5.23 -15.67
C LEU A 90 -17.98 5.85 -17.06
N LEU A 91 -17.14 6.84 -17.38
CA LEU A 91 -17.19 7.52 -18.69
C LEU A 91 -16.91 6.54 -19.84
N ALA A 92 -15.98 5.62 -19.61
CA ALA A 92 -15.63 4.56 -20.53
C ALA A 92 -16.71 3.50 -20.72
N ALA A 93 -17.48 3.18 -19.69
CA ALA A 93 -18.57 2.21 -19.78
C ALA A 93 -19.66 2.65 -20.79
N GLY A 94 -19.74 3.95 -21.11
CA GLY A 94 -20.61 4.47 -22.15
C GLY A 94 -20.11 4.25 -23.59
N LEU A 95 -18.85 3.84 -23.79
CA LEU A 95 -18.23 3.73 -25.12
C LEU A 95 -17.98 2.24 -25.49
N PRO A 96 -18.70 1.68 -26.47
CA PRO A 96 -18.70 0.24 -26.78
C PRO A 96 -17.35 -0.31 -27.30
N ASN A 97 -16.43 0.54 -27.76
CA ASN A 97 -15.15 0.13 -28.37
C ASN A 97 -13.94 0.28 -27.43
N PHE A 98 -14.14 0.70 -26.17
CA PHE A 98 -13.04 1.09 -25.27
C PHE A 98 -12.65 0.03 -24.22
N THR A 99 -13.12 -1.21 -24.35
CA THR A 99 -12.94 -2.27 -23.32
C THR A 99 -11.49 -2.68 -23.08
N VAL A 100 -10.65 -2.79 -24.12
CA VAL A 100 -9.23 -3.17 -23.96
C VAL A 100 -8.37 -1.98 -23.54
N ILE A 101 -8.61 -0.79 -24.09
CA ILE A 101 -7.92 0.43 -23.67
C ILE A 101 -8.31 0.81 -22.23
N GLY A 102 -9.49 0.39 -21.79
CA GLY A 102 -9.98 0.66 -20.46
C GLY A 102 -9.35 -0.12 -19.32
N SER A 103 -8.80 -1.29 -19.60
CA SER A 103 -8.02 -2.01 -18.58
C SER A 103 -6.65 -1.35 -18.35
N VAL A 104 -6.11 -0.65 -19.35
CA VAL A 104 -4.82 0.04 -19.24
C VAL A 104 -4.86 1.18 -18.23
N TRP A 105 -5.96 1.93 -18.13
CA TRP A 105 -6.05 3.01 -17.14
C TRP A 105 -6.21 2.52 -15.70
N VAL A 106 -6.77 1.32 -15.48
CA VAL A 106 -6.88 0.75 -14.13
C VAL A 106 -5.48 0.38 -13.62
N VAL A 107 -4.64 -0.15 -14.50
CA VAL A 107 -3.24 -0.46 -14.20
C VAL A 107 -2.41 0.83 -14.05
N SER A 108 -2.60 1.81 -14.95
CA SER A 108 -1.85 3.07 -14.90
C SER A 108 -2.24 3.97 -13.74
N ALA A 109 -3.50 3.98 -13.29
CA ALA A 109 -3.96 4.71 -12.12
C ALA A 109 -3.26 4.24 -10.82
N SER A 110 -3.02 2.94 -10.70
CA SER A 110 -2.29 2.33 -9.58
C SER A 110 -0.81 2.71 -9.55
N LEU A 111 -0.19 2.88 -10.73
CA LEU A 111 1.18 3.40 -10.84
C LEU A 111 1.25 4.92 -10.59
N THR A 112 0.25 5.66 -11.06
CA THR A 112 0.21 7.14 -10.98
C THR A 112 -0.05 7.63 -9.55
N THR A 113 -0.90 6.93 -8.78
CA THR A 113 -1.05 7.15 -7.32
C THR A 113 0.28 7.09 -6.61
N LEU A 114 1.03 6.01 -6.87
CA LEU A 114 2.31 5.77 -6.23
C LEU A 114 3.33 6.85 -6.63
N ALA A 115 3.36 7.21 -7.91
CA ALA A 115 4.21 8.29 -8.42
C ALA A 115 3.87 9.66 -7.79
N LEU A 116 2.58 9.98 -7.62
CA LEU A 116 2.10 11.21 -6.97
C LEU A 116 2.47 11.24 -5.48
N TYR A 117 2.30 10.13 -4.77
CA TYR A 117 2.71 10.00 -3.37
C TYR A 117 4.22 10.18 -3.22
N GLN A 118 5.00 9.54 -4.11
CA GLN A 118 6.45 9.66 -4.13
C GLN A 118 6.93 11.08 -4.44
N ARG A 119 6.27 11.79 -5.36
CA ARG A 119 6.62 13.17 -5.73
C ARG A 119 6.42 14.17 -4.58
N ARG A 120 5.45 13.93 -3.70
CA ARG A 120 5.14 14.83 -2.58
C ARG A 120 6.07 14.68 -1.36
N ARG A 121 6.76 13.55 -1.19
CA ARG A 121 7.71 13.33 -0.08
C ARG A 121 8.99 12.66 -0.56
N PRO A 122 9.95 13.40 -1.16
CA PRO A 122 11.22 12.86 -1.66
C PRO A 122 12.27 12.56 -0.56
N LEU A 123 12.01 12.92 0.71
CA LEU A 123 12.99 12.83 1.80
C LEU A 123 12.82 11.63 2.77
N ALA A 124 11.69 10.91 2.74
CA ALA A 124 11.53 9.72 3.58
C ALA A 124 12.33 8.53 3.03
N ALA A 125 13.19 7.93 3.85
CA ALA A 125 13.85 6.66 3.53
C ALA A 125 12.78 5.57 3.42
N MET A 126 12.53 5.08 2.20
CA MET A 126 11.49 4.11 1.92
C MET A 126 12.11 2.72 1.76
N ASN A 127 11.79 1.81 2.67
CA ASN A 127 12.14 0.40 2.55
C ASN A 127 11.11 -0.33 1.67
N ALA A 128 11.50 -1.42 1.01
CA ALA A 128 10.62 -2.20 0.14
C ALA A 128 9.34 -2.67 0.88
N GLY A 129 9.46 -3.08 2.15
CA GLY A 129 8.31 -3.48 2.97
C GLY A 129 7.31 -2.34 3.26
N VAL A 130 7.81 -1.11 3.42
CA VAL A 130 6.94 0.07 3.60
C VAL A 130 6.19 0.37 2.29
N GLY A 131 6.89 0.28 1.16
CA GLY A 131 6.29 0.42 -0.17
C GLY A 131 5.18 -0.60 -0.43
N ALA A 132 5.39 -1.86 -0.06
CA ALA A 132 4.39 -2.93 -0.18
C ALA A 132 3.13 -2.66 0.66
N ARG A 133 3.28 -2.21 1.91
CA ARG A 133 2.14 -1.86 2.80
C ARG A 133 1.32 -0.70 2.26
N ILE A 134 1.99 0.34 1.75
CA ILE A 134 1.31 1.48 1.12
C ILE A 134 0.59 1.03 -0.15
N GLY A 135 1.24 0.21 -0.99
CA GLY A 135 0.63 -0.38 -2.18
C GLY A 135 -0.63 -1.19 -1.85
N LEU A 136 -0.58 -2.03 -0.82
CA LEU A 136 -1.73 -2.80 -0.37
C LEU A 136 -2.92 -1.90 0.05
N LEU A 137 -2.65 -0.88 0.86
CA LEU A 137 -3.70 0.05 1.32
C LEU A 137 -4.32 0.84 0.17
N VAL A 138 -3.49 1.33 -0.76
CA VAL A 138 -3.96 2.02 -1.97
C VAL A 138 -4.78 1.07 -2.84
N GLY A 139 -4.32 -0.16 -3.04
CA GLY A 139 -5.02 -1.20 -3.79
C GLY A 139 -6.40 -1.52 -3.21
N ILE A 140 -6.51 -1.70 -1.89
CA ILE A 140 -7.79 -1.96 -1.21
C ILE A 140 -8.74 -0.77 -1.38
N MET A 141 -8.25 0.46 -1.22
CA MET A 141 -9.07 1.67 -1.39
C MET A 141 -9.52 1.89 -2.84
N LEU A 142 -8.66 1.57 -3.80
CA LEU A 142 -9.00 1.61 -5.22
C LEU A 142 -10.10 0.60 -5.55
N VAL A 143 -9.92 -0.66 -5.11
CA VAL A 143 -10.89 -1.73 -5.32
C VAL A 143 -12.23 -1.40 -4.70
N SER A 144 -12.26 -0.90 -3.45
CA SER A 144 -13.51 -0.60 -2.76
C SER A 144 -14.28 0.55 -3.42
N ILE A 145 -13.60 1.65 -3.75
CA ILE A 145 -14.23 2.79 -4.42
C ILE A 145 -14.72 2.38 -5.81
N LEU A 146 -13.92 1.63 -6.57
CA LEU A 146 -14.30 1.16 -7.90
C LEU A 146 -15.52 0.22 -7.83
N ALA A 147 -15.55 -0.70 -6.87
CA ALA A 147 -16.68 -1.60 -6.65
C ALA A 147 -17.97 -0.84 -6.30
N VAL A 148 -17.90 0.13 -5.38
CA VAL A 148 -19.05 0.96 -5.01
C VAL A 148 -19.54 1.78 -6.19
N THR A 149 -18.63 2.40 -6.94
CA THR A 149 -18.98 3.28 -8.06
C THR A 149 -19.61 2.49 -9.22
N LEU A 150 -19.04 1.33 -9.56
CA LEU A 150 -19.61 0.43 -10.56
C LEU A 150 -20.97 -0.09 -10.10
N SER A 151 -21.10 -0.55 -8.86
CA SER A 151 -22.38 -1.05 -8.32
C SER A 151 -23.47 0.02 -8.35
N ALA A 152 -23.15 1.25 -7.95
CA ALA A 152 -24.07 2.37 -8.02
C ALA A 152 -24.46 2.69 -9.48
N GLY A 153 -23.50 2.69 -10.40
CA GLY A 153 -23.75 2.88 -11.83
C GLY A 153 -24.69 1.81 -12.40
N LEU A 154 -24.47 0.53 -12.07
CA LEU A 154 -25.33 -0.57 -12.47
C LEU A 154 -26.74 -0.46 -11.85
N CYS A 155 -26.86 -0.07 -10.59
CA CYS A 155 -28.14 0.17 -9.95
C CYS A 155 -28.92 1.30 -10.64
N ILE A 156 -28.26 2.41 -10.98
CA ILE A 156 -28.89 3.51 -11.70
C ILE A 156 -29.32 3.05 -13.11
N ALA A 157 -28.47 2.32 -13.83
CA ALA A 157 -28.81 1.75 -15.12
C ALA A 157 -30.03 0.81 -15.03
N ARG A 158 -30.12 0.03 -13.95
CA ARG A 158 -31.23 -0.90 -13.69
C ARG A 158 -32.54 -0.20 -13.37
N PHE A 159 -32.53 0.76 -12.44
CA PHE A 159 -33.76 1.34 -11.91
C PHE A 159 -34.22 2.60 -12.64
N LYS A 160 -33.32 3.35 -13.30
CA LYS A 160 -33.68 4.61 -13.97
C LYS A 160 -33.74 4.52 -15.49
N LEU A 161 -32.93 3.66 -16.12
CA LEU A 161 -32.80 3.64 -17.58
C LEU A 161 -33.50 2.46 -18.25
N GLY A 162 -33.96 1.45 -17.48
CA GLY A 162 -34.58 0.24 -18.05
C GLY A 162 -33.64 -0.59 -18.95
N ALA A 163 -32.39 -0.18 -19.10
CA ALA A 163 -31.42 -0.69 -20.08
C ALA A 163 -30.74 -2.02 -19.66
N MET A 164 -31.20 -2.63 -18.57
CA MET A 164 -30.65 -3.90 -18.08
C MET A 164 -30.91 -5.06 -19.03
N ALA A 165 -32.03 -5.05 -19.77
CA ALA A 165 -32.31 -6.08 -20.77
C ALA A 165 -31.24 -6.09 -21.88
N ASP A 166 -30.82 -4.91 -22.35
CA ASP A 166 -29.77 -4.80 -23.36
C ASP A 166 -28.39 -5.19 -22.82
N PHE A 167 -28.11 -4.84 -21.57
CA PHE A 167 -26.85 -5.24 -20.92
C PHE A 167 -26.79 -6.76 -20.72
N ASP A 168 -27.82 -7.37 -20.13
CA ASP A 168 -27.92 -8.82 -19.94
C ASP A 168 -27.90 -9.56 -21.29
N ALA A 169 -28.57 -9.03 -22.32
CA ALA A 169 -28.57 -9.62 -23.66
C ALA A 169 -27.16 -9.60 -24.29
N LYS A 170 -26.45 -8.48 -24.22
CA LYS A 170 -25.07 -8.37 -24.72
C LYS A 170 -24.13 -9.29 -23.95
N MET A 171 -24.31 -9.39 -22.65
CA MET A 171 -23.48 -10.24 -21.79
C MET A 171 -23.73 -11.73 -22.05
N ALA A 172 -25.00 -12.13 -22.20
CA ALA A 172 -25.39 -13.48 -22.56
C ALA A 172 -24.86 -13.89 -23.95
N LEU A 173 -24.92 -12.96 -24.93
CA LEU A 173 -24.35 -13.15 -26.26
C LEU A 173 -22.82 -13.31 -26.21
N GLY A 174 -22.12 -12.44 -25.50
CA GLY A 174 -20.67 -12.50 -25.37
C GLY A 174 -20.20 -13.81 -24.73
N MET A 175 -20.88 -14.26 -23.68
CA MET A 175 -20.51 -15.51 -23.02
C MET A 175 -20.85 -16.74 -23.86
N LYS A 176 -21.99 -16.72 -24.57
CA LYS A 176 -22.34 -17.78 -25.49
C LYS A 176 -21.30 -17.90 -26.61
N ALA A 177 -20.83 -16.78 -27.16
CA ALA A 177 -19.77 -16.78 -28.17
C ALA A 177 -18.46 -17.41 -27.66
N GLN A 178 -18.07 -17.16 -26.40
CA GLN A 178 -16.91 -17.81 -25.80
C GLN A 178 -17.10 -19.31 -25.63
N VAL A 179 -18.24 -19.76 -25.10
CA VAL A 179 -18.55 -21.19 -24.93
C VAL A 179 -18.58 -21.90 -26.29
N ASP A 180 -19.18 -21.28 -27.30
CA ASP A 180 -19.26 -21.83 -28.66
C ASP A 180 -17.84 -21.93 -29.29
N GLN A 181 -16.93 -20.99 -29.01
CA GLN A 181 -15.51 -21.09 -29.40
C GLN A 181 -14.79 -22.27 -28.70
N PHE A 182 -14.97 -22.45 -27.39
CA PHE A 182 -14.38 -23.56 -26.66
C PHE A 182 -14.94 -24.92 -27.11
N ALA A 183 -16.23 -24.97 -27.47
CA ALA A 183 -16.87 -26.13 -28.05
C ALA A 183 -16.29 -26.46 -29.44
N ALA A 184 -16.08 -25.46 -30.29
CA ALA A 184 -15.45 -25.63 -31.61
C ALA A 184 -14.01 -26.15 -31.53
N THR A 185 -13.31 -25.88 -30.43
CA THR A 185 -11.93 -26.36 -30.19
C THR A 185 -11.90 -27.79 -29.63
N GLY A 186 -13.05 -28.44 -29.42
CA GLY A 186 -13.14 -29.82 -28.91
C GLY A 186 -12.83 -29.99 -27.42
N SER A 187 -12.69 -28.89 -26.67
CA SER A 187 -12.31 -28.92 -25.25
C SER A 187 -13.46 -29.29 -24.30
N ILE A 188 -14.71 -29.25 -24.78
CA ILE A 188 -15.91 -29.50 -23.99
C ILE A 188 -16.71 -30.66 -24.59
N PRO A 189 -16.94 -31.76 -23.86
CA PRO A 189 -17.80 -32.85 -24.32
C PRO A 189 -19.24 -32.37 -24.46
N ALA A 190 -19.92 -32.80 -25.54
CA ALA A 190 -21.26 -32.32 -25.91
C ALA A 190 -22.30 -32.50 -24.79
N GLU A 191 -22.15 -33.55 -23.98
CA GLU A 191 -23.01 -33.84 -22.83
C GLU A 191 -22.96 -32.74 -21.74
N LYS A 192 -21.84 -32.03 -21.59
CA LYS A 192 -21.68 -30.97 -20.59
C LYS A 192 -22.07 -29.59 -21.10
N LEU A 193 -22.33 -29.41 -22.40
CA LEU A 193 -22.68 -28.10 -22.98
C LEU A 193 -23.97 -27.51 -22.39
N ALA A 194 -24.93 -28.35 -22.01
CA ALA A 194 -26.15 -27.89 -21.35
C ALA A 194 -25.85 -27.27 -19.97
N PHE A 195 -24.89 -27.85 -19.23
CA PHE A 195 -24.44 -27.32 -17.95
C PHE A 195 -23.67 -26.00 -18.10
N PHE A 196 -22.75 -25.90 -19.08
CA PHE A 196 -22.01 -24.67 -19.38
C PHE A 196 -22.93 -23.52 -19.84
N ASN A 197 -24.06 -23.84 -20.47
CA ASN A 197 -25.06 -22.85 -20.85
C ASN A 197 -26.02 -22.45 -19.70
N SER A 198 -25.97 -23.13 -18.55
CA SER A 198 -26.86 -22.84 -17.43
C SER A 198 -26.62 -21.44 -16.85
N PRO A 199 -27.67 -20.72 -16.40
CA PRO A 199 -27.53 -19.39 -15.81
C PRO A 199 -26.68 -19.39 -14.53
N GLN A 200 -26.71 -20.49 -13.77
CA GLN A 200 -25.94 -20.65 -12.53
C GLN A 200 -24.44 -20.67 -12.81
N PHE A 201 -24.01 -21.43 -13.82
CA PHE A 201 -22.62 -21.45 -14.26
C PHE A 201 -22.18 -20.06 -14.73
N ARG A 202 -23.06 -19.34 -15.44
CA ARG A 202 -22.76 -18.00 -15.93
C ARG A 202 -22.47 -17.02 -14.79
N THR A 203 -23.35 -16.97 -13.79
CA THR A 203 -23.15 -16.11 -12.61
C THR A 203 -21.87 -16.50 -11.86
N GLY A 204 -21.60 -17.80 -11.73
CA GLY A 204 -20.37 -18.31 -11.11
C GLY A 204 -19.10 -17.85 -11.82
N CYS A 205 -19.05 -17.97 -13.15
CA CYS A 205 -17.93 -17.50 -13.96
C CYS A 205 -17.70 -15.99 -13.83
N MET A 206 -18.77 -15.19 -13.73
CA MET A 206 -18.65 -13.75 -13.54
C MET A 206 -18.10 -13.39 -12.15
N LEU A 207 -18.62 -14.01 -11.09
CA LEU A 207 -18.10 -13.80 -9.74
C LEU A 207 -16.62 -14.19 -9.65
N PHE A 208 -16.26 -15.31 -10.28
CA PHE A 208 -14.89 -15.76 -10.34
C PHE A 208 -13.99 -14.79 -11.12
N SER A 209 -14.42 -14.31 -12.29
CA SER A 209 -13.63 -13.37 -13.07
C SER A 209 -13.44 -12.03 -12.36
N PHE A 210 -14.47 -11.51 -11.69
CA PHE A 210 -14.33 -10.34 -10.82
C PHE A 210 -13.31 -10.58 -9.72
N TRP A 211 -13.38 -11.72 -9.03
CA TRP A 211 -12.44 -12.06 -7.97
C TRP A 211 -10.99 -12.13 -8.47
N VAL A 212 -10.77 -12.76 -9.63
CA VAL A 212 -9.44 -12.83 -10.27
C VAL A 212 -8.91 -11.44 -10.62
N ILE A 213 -9.75 -10.56 -11.18
CA ILE A 213 -9.37 -9.18 -11.51
C ILE A 213 -9.01 -8.40 -10.24
N LEU A 214 -9.82 -8.49 -9.19
CA LEU A 214 -9.55 -7.83 -7.92
C LEU A 214 -8.22 -8.30 -7.32
N PHE A 215 -7.98 -9.61 -7.33
CA PHE A 215 -6.74 -10.19 -6.84
C PHE A 215 -5.54 -9.72 -7.67
N ALA A 216 -5.65 -9.69 -9.01
CA ALA A 216 -4.61 -9.20 -9.89
C ALA A 216 -4.28 -7.72 -9.64
N VAL A 217 -5.29 -6.86 -9.47
CA VAL A 217 -5.09 -5.43 -9.14
C VAL A 217 -4.37 -5.27 -7.81
N LEU A 218 -4.74 -6.05 -6.79
CA LEU A 218 -4.05 -6.04 -5.50
C LEU A 218 -2.59 -6.48 -5.62
N LEU A 219 -2.32 -7.57 -6.34
CA LEU A 219 -0.95 -8.03 -6.58
C LEU A 219 -0.12 -6.96 -7.29
N ILE A 220 -0.62 -6.40 -8.39
CA ILE A 220 0.07 -5.35 -9.15
C ILE A 220 0.33 -4.13 -8.25
N SER A 221 -0.62 -3.76 -7.39
CA SER A 221 -0.45 -2.62 -6.47
C SER A 221 0.61 -2.89 -5.39
N VAL A 222 0.64 -4.10 -4.82
CA VAL A 222 1.65 -4.51 -3.84
C VAL A 222 3.04 -4.57 -4.48
N PHE A 223 3.16 -5.22 -5.64
CA PHE A 223 4.43 -5.31 -6.38
C PHE A 223 4.90 -3.93 -6.85
N GLY A 224 4.01 -3.11 -7.40
CA GLY A 224 4.30 -1.73 -7.79
C GLY A 224 4.79 -0.90 -6.60
N GLY A 225 4.13 -1.02 -5.45
CA GLY A 225 4.53 -0.41 -4.19
C GLY A 225 5.92 -0.85 -3.72
N ALA A 226 6.18 -2.16 -3.73
CA ALA A 226 7.45 -2.74 -3.31
C ALA A 226 8.62 -2.32 -4.23
N VAL A 227 8.44 -2.41 -5.55
CA VAL A 227 9.42 -1.98 -6.56
C VAL A 227 9.68 -0.48 -6.45
N GLY A 228 8.63 0.33 -6.25
CA GLY A 228 8.75 1.76 -6.03
C GLY A 228 9.55 2.12 -4.77
N GLY A 229 9.42 1.32 -3.70
CA GLY A 229 10.26 1.42 -2.50
C GLY A 229 11.72 1.07 -2.79
N LEU A 230 11.97 -0.09 -3.41
CA LEU A 230 13.31 -0.61 -3.69
C LEU A 230 14.14 0.32 -4.60
N LEU A 231 13.55 0.83 -5.69
CA LEU A 231 14.22 1.72 -6.62
C LEU A 231 14.71 3.01 -5.95
N ARG A 232 14.03 3.44 -4.88
CA ARG A 232 14.38 4.65 -4.14
C ARG A 232 15.50 4.41 -3.12
N THR A 233 15.49 3.28 -2.42
CA THR A 233 16.59 2.88 -1.54
C THR A 233 17.92 2.87 -2.33
N ARG A 234 17.89 2.34 -3.56
CA ARG A 234 19.05 2.32 -4.46
C ARG A 234 19.51 3.70 -4.93
N ARG A 235 18.60 4.66 -5.16
CA ARG A 235 18.99 6.03 -5.57
C ARG A 235 19.63 6.85 -4.45
N ILE A 236 19.17 6.69 -3.21
CA ILE A 236 19.73 7.40 -2.06
C ILE A 236 21.15 6.87 -1.78
N SER A 237 21.34 5.55 -1.82
CA SER A 237 22.65 4.91 -1.63
C SER A 237 23.69 5.24 -2.72
N ARG A 238 23.28 5.81 -3.86
CA ARG A 238 24.20 6.21 -4.94
C ARG A 238 24.64 7.67 -4.88
N LYS A 239 24.00 8.46 -4.02
CA LYS A 239 24.25 9.91 -3.83
C LYS A 239 24.88 10.24 -2.48
N ALA A 240 24.84 9.31 -1.54
CA ALA A 240 25.62 9.33 -0.30
C ALA A 240 26.97 8.67 -0.57
#